data_AF-A0A0H5R9P8-F1
#
_entry.id   AF-A0A0H5R9P8-F1
#
_cell.length_a   1.000
_cell.length_b   1.000
_cell.length_c   1.000
_cell.angle_alpha   90.00
_cell.angle_beta   90.00
_cell.angle_gamma   90.00
#
_symmetry.space_group_name_H-M   'P 1'
#
loop_
_entity.id
_entity.type
_entity.pdbx_description
1 polymer ?
#
loop_
_entity_poly.entity_id
_entity_poly.type
_entity_poly.pdbx_seq_one_letter_code
_entity_poly.pdbx_strand_id
1 'polypeptide(L)'
;MEGFGWPQSIDNTVNERHQYGRKILTNGIESCKKLVGFSRRIVVASTALSLELSVHGKGGASFSVEEILQPGETTANSWRFLFSVNDRLSGFHSELAKKLITQVCNPLRDIIMLMEGELAALDEESINDKISVMKDKIATRRQACDVALTTVKSFVPYKGTSPIAKIRREEEFGRRLKVVEECYRNYEAIVSSCNATVASFMENVQDPRLRAIEEVELCRQQMISDISNRLEVMGHMLPNTI
;
A
#
# COMPACT_ATOMS: atom_id res chain seq x y z
N MET A 1 -27.61 30.72 7.47
CA MET A 1 -26.22 30.58 7.95
C MET A 1 -25.80 29.14 7.70
N GLU A 2 -25.42 28.84 6.46
CA GLU A 2 -24.84 27.55 6.07
C GLU A 2 -23.32 27.79 6.03
N GLY A 3 -22.55 27.13 6.90
CA GLY A 3 -21.10 27.35 6.98
C GLY A 3 -20.43 27.03 8.30
N PHE A 4 -21.16 26.67 9.36
CA PHE A 4 -20.55 26.30 10.64
C PHE A 4 -20.59 24.78 10.84
N GLY A 5 -19.48 24.11 10.54
CA GLY A 5 -19.27 22.68 10.75
C GLY A 5 -17.85 22.25 10.36
N TRP A 6 -17.44 21.05 10.78
CA TRP A 6 -16.21 20.42 10.27
C TRP A 6 -16.23 20.44 8.74
N PRO A 7 -15.17 20.92 8.06
CA PRO A 7 -15.15 20.93 6.62
C PRO A 7 -15.18 19.49 6.09
N GLN A 8 -16.26 19.10 5.41
CA GLN A 8 -16.35 17.80 4.73
C GLN A 8 -15.19 17.58 3.74
N SER A 9 -14.63 18.67 3.20
CA SER A 9 -13.45 18.64 2.33
C SER A 9 -12.21 18.05 3.01
N ILE A 10 -12.03 18.23 4.31
CA ILE A 10 -10.88 17.70 5.05
C ILE A 10 -11.02 16.19 5.24
N ASP A 11 -12.23 15.72 5.59
CA ASP A 11 -12.51 14.29 5.73
C ASP A 11 -12.28 13.53 4.43
N ASN A 12 -12.77 14.08 3.33
CA ASN A 12 -12.60 13.47 2.02
C ASN A 12 -11.12 13.44 1.65
N THR A 13 -10.38 14.54 1.83
CA THR A 13 -8.96 14.61 1.46
C THR A 13 -8.10 13.62 2.25
N VAL A 14 -8.27 13.52 3.57
CA VAL A 14 -7.48 12.62 4.42
C VAL A 14 -7.78 11.15 4.08
N ASN A 15 -9.06 10.80 3.99
CA ASN A 15 -9.48 9.43 3.71
C ASN A 15 -9.15 8.99 2.28
N GLU A 16 -9.38 9.84 1.28
CA GLU A 16 -9.05 9.54 -0.12
C GLU A 16 -7.56 9.27 -0.29
N ARG A 17 -6.70 10.11 0.32
CA ARG A 17 -5.25 9.93 0.28
C ARG A 17 -4.80 8.65 0.99
N HIS A 18 -5.37 8.36 2.16
CA HIS A 18 -5.07 7.12 2.87
C HIS A 18 -5.51 5.88 2.07
N GLN A 19 -6.73 5.89 1.52
CA GLN A 19 -7.22 4.81 0.65
C GLN A 19 -6.40 4.66 -0.63
N TYR A 20 -5.94 5.77 -1.20
CA TYR A 20 -5.05 5.77 -2.36
C TYR A 20 -3.74 5.03 -2.06
N GLY A 21 -3.06 5.37 -0.96
CA GLY A 21 -1.86 4.68 -0.51
C GLY A 21 -2.08 3.18 -0.29
N ARG A 22 -3.15 2.81 0.42
CA ARG A 22 -3.54 1.39 0.62
C ARG A 22 -3.75 0.65 -0.70
N LYS A 23 -4.44 1.27 -1.66
CA LYS A 23 -4.75 0.67 -2.96
C LYS A 23 -3.49 0.44 -3.78
N ILE A 24 -2.57 1.41 -3.82
CA ILE A 24 -1.25 1.24 -4.46
C ILE A 24 -0.54 0.02 -3.88
N LEU A 25 -0.39 -0.01 -2.54
CA LEU A 25 0.36 -1.05 -1.88
C LEU A 25 -0.26 -2.44 -2.11
N THR A 26 -1.57 -2.57 -1.89
CA THR A 26 -2.29 -3.84 -2.04
C THR A 26 -2.19 -4.38 -3.48
N ASN A 27 -2.41 -3.52 -4.47
CA ASN A 27 -2.33 -3.91 -5.88
C ASN A 27 -0.91 -4.28 -6.30
N GLY A 28 0.10 -3.52 -5.84
CA GLY A 28 1.50 -3.78 -6.13
C GLY A 28 1.97 -5.10 -5.51
N ILE A 29 1.62 -5.35 -4.24
CA ILE A 29 1.90 -6.62 -3.55
C ILE A 29 1.26 -7.80 -4.30
N GLU A 30 -0.03 -7.69 -4.66
CA GLU A 30 -0.73 -8.75 -5.38
C GLU A 30 -0.07 -9.05 -6.73
N SER A 31 0.32 -8.00 -7.46
CA SER A 31 0.99 -8.13 -8.76
C SER A 31 2.34 -8.84 -8.63
N CYS A 32 3.15 -8.45 -7.63
CA CYS A 32 4.42 -9.12 -7.34
C CYS A 32 4.20 -10.59 -6.93
N LYS A 33 3.20 -10.89 -6.08
CA LYS A 33 2.86 -12.27 -5.69
C LYS A 33 2.46 -13.14 -6.89
N LYS A 34 1.68 -12.59 -7.83
CA LYS A 34 1.33 -13.27 -9.09
C LYS A 34 2.56 -13.60 -9.92
N LEU A 35 3.48 -12.64 -10.09
CA LEU A 35 4.70 -12.83 -10.86
C LEU A 35 5.63 -13.87 -10.21
N VAL A 36 5.84 -13.81 -8.89
CA VAL A 36 6.57 -14.85 -8.14
C VAL A 36 5.93 -16.23 -8.34
N GLY A 37 4.60 -16.32 -8.22
CA GLY A 37 3.87 -17.56 -8.44
C GLY A 37 4.06 -18.12 -9.85
N PHE A 38 4.02 -17.26 -10.86
CA PHE A 38 4.29 -17.63 -12.25
C PHE A 38 5.74 -18.12 -12.45
N SER A 39 6.73 -17.35 -12.01
CA SER A 39 8.15 -17.72 -12.13
C SER A 39 8.47 -19.04 -11.41
N ARG A 40 7.88 -19.28 -10.22
CA ARG A 40 8.05 -20.54 -9.49
C ARG A 40 7.50 -21.75 -10.26
N ARG A 41 6.39 -21.62 -10.98
CA ARG A 41 5.88 -22.70 -11.83
C ARG A 41 6.86 -23.06 -12.95
N ILE A 42 7.47 -22.05 -13.57
CA ILE A 42 8.51 -22.26 -14.59
C ILE A 42 9.75 -22.94 -14.00
N VAL A 43 10.16 -22.52 -12.80
CA VAL A 43 11.29 -23.14 -12.07
C VAL A 43 11.02 -24.63 -11.85
N VAL A 44 9.84 -25.00 -11.35
CA VAL A 44 9.47 -26.41 -11.12
C VAL A 44 9.52 -27.20 -12.42
N ALA A 45 8.90 -26.69 -13.48
CA ALA A 45 8.89 -27.35 -14.80
C ALA A 45 10.31 -27.51 -15.37
N SER A 46 11.14 -26.46 -15.30
CA SER A 46 12.52 -26.48 -15.80
C SER A 46 13.39 -27.44 -14.98
N THR A 47 13.22 -27.48 -13.66
CA THR A 47 13.96 -28.40 -12.79
C THR A 47 13.60 -29.85 -13.11
N ALA A 48 12.31 -30.15 -13.30
CA ALA A 48 11.85 -31.48 -13.68
C ALA A 48 12.42 -31.92 -15.04
N LEU A 49 12.32 -31.05 -16.05
CA LEU A 49 12.86 -31.33 -17.38
C LEU A 49 14.38 -31.49 -17.37
N SER A 50 15.10 -30.66 -16.60
CA SER A 50 16.54 -30.80 -16.41
C SER A 50 16.91 -32.18 -15.86
N LEU A 51 16.16 -32.65 -14.86
CA LEU A 51 16.39 -33.96 -14.25
C LEU A 51 16.13 -35.09 -15.25
N GLU A 52 14.99 -35.07 -15.96
CA GLU A 52 14.64 -36.08 -16.96
C GLU A 52 15.69 -36.15 -18.09
N LEU A 53 16.11 -35.00 -18.62
CA LEU A 53 17.14 -34.93 -19.65
C LEU A 53 18.49 -35.47 -19.16
N SER A 54 18.86 -35.21 -17.90
CA SER A 54 20.11 -35.74 -17.32
C SER A 54 20.05 -37.26 -17.17
N VAL A 55 18.92 -37.80 -16.71
CA VAL A 55 18.71 -39.26 -16.56
C VAL A 55 18.75 -39.95 -17.92
N HIS A 56 18.08 -39.40 -18.94
CA HIS A 56 18.11 -39.97 -20.29
C HIS A 56 19.47 -39.81 -20.99
N GLY A 57 20.16 -38.69 -20.78
CA GLY A 57 21.51 -38.46 -21.30
C GLY A 57 22.53 -39.43 -20.72
N LYS A 58 22.55 -39.60 -19.39
CA LYS A 58 23.50 -40.49 -18.70
C LYS A 58 23.11 -41.97 -18.79
N GLY A 59 21.83 -42.28 -18.60
CA GLY A 59 21.31 -43.66 -18.64
C GLY A 59 21.27 -44.25 -20.05
N GLY A 60 21.03 -43.45 -21.08
CA GLY A 60 21.09 -43.90 -22.47
C GLY A 60 22.53 -44.13 -22.96
N ALA A 61 23.48 -43.27 -22.54
CA ALA A 61 24.89 -43.43 -22.89
C ALA A 61 25.51 -44.69 -22.26
N SER A 62 25.15 -45.00 -21.02
CA SER A 62 25.80 -46.05 -20.22
C SER A 62 25.27 -47.48 -20.44
N PHE A 63 24.08 -47.68 -21.01
CA PHE A 63 23.45 -49.02 -21.07
C PHE A 63 23.12 -49.56 -22.48
N SER A 64 23.15 -48.76 -23.55
CA SER A 64 22.66 -49.26 -24.86
C SER A 64 23.53 -48.94 -26.07
N VAL A 65 24.23 -47.81 -26.10
CA VAL A 65 25.00 -47.41 -27.28
C VAL A 65 26.45 -47.87 -27.18
N GLU A 66 27.07 -47.76 -26.00
CA GLU A 66 28.48 -48.13 -25.80
C GLU A 66 28.70 -49.64 -25.65
N GLU A 67 27.68 -50.40 -25.25
CA GLU A 67 27.73 -51.87 -25.16
C GLU A 67 27.40 -52.57 -26.49
N ILE A 68 26.64 -51.93 -27.39
CA ILE A 68 26.11 -52.56 -28.61
C ILE A 68 26.86 -52.11 -29.88
N LEU A 69 27.30 -50.85 -29.96
CA LEU A 69 27.92 -50.28 -31.16
C LEU A 69 29.42 -50.09 -30.96
N GLN A 70 30.22 -50.46 -31.96
CA GLN A 70 31.67 -50.32 -31.85
C GLN A 70 32.10 -48.83 -31.87
N PRO A 71 33.11 -48.45 -31.08
CA PRO A 71 33.69 -47.12 -31.16
C PRO A 71 34.19 -46.82 -32.57
N GLY A 72 33.58 -45.84 -33.25
CA GLY A 72 33.95 -45.42 -34.61
C GLY A 72 32.84 -45.55 -35.64
N GLU A 73 31.76 -46.29 -35.35
CA GLU A 73 30.59 -46.35 -36.23
C GLU A 73 29.84 -45.01 -36.25
N THR A 74 29.48 -44.53 -37.45
CA THR A 74 28.75 -43.26 -37.65
C THR A 74 27.50 -43.17 -36.79
N THR A 75 26.78 -44.29 -36.62
CA THR A 75 25.58 -44.39 -35.78
C THR A 75 25.88 -44.16 -34.30
N ALA A 76 26.99 -44.70 -33.77
CA ALA A 76 27.40 -44.50 -32.38
C ALA A 76 27.74 -43.03 -32.11
N ASN A 77 28.39 -42.37 -33.06
CA ASN A 77 28.71 -40.94 -32.96
C ASN A 77 27.46 -40.05 -32.97
N SER A 78 26.45 -40.37 -33.79
CA SER A 78 25.16 -39.67 -33.79
C SER A 78 24.42 -39.81 -32.45
N TRP A 79 24.43 -41.00 -31.85
CA TRP A 79 23.83 -41.21 -30.53
C TRP A 79 24.58 -40.47 -29.42
N ARG A 80 25.92 -40.51 -29.40
CA ARG A 80 26.73 -39.73 -28.45
C ARG A 80 26.45 -38.23 -28.57
N PHE A 81 26.29 -37.72 -29.80
CA PHE A 81 25.91 -36.34 -30.03
C PHE A 81 24.55 -36.01 -29.39
N LEU A 82 23.53 -36.87 -29.58
CA LEU A 82 22.21 -36.67 -28.96
C LEU A 82 22.28 -36.67 -27.43
N PHE A 83 23.05 -37.57 -26.81
CA PHE A 83 23.22 -37.57 -25.35
C PHE A 83 23.94 -36.31 -24.85
N SER A 84 24.95 -35.82 -25.58
CA SER A 84 25.62 -34.56 -25.29
C SER A 84 24.67 -33.36 -25.38
N VAL A 85 23.79 -33.33 -26.39
CA VAL A 85 22.73 -32.31 -26.50
C VAL A 85 21.77 -32.39 -25.30
N ASN A 86 21.38 -33.58 -24.86
CA ASN A 86 20.52 -33.75 -23.68
C ASN A 86 21.19 -33.22 -22.39
N ASP A 87 22.49 -33.46 -22.20
CA ASP A 87 23.23 -32.95 -21.04
C ASP A 87 23.35 -31.41 -21.08
N ARG A 88 23.63 -30.83 -22.25
CA ARG A 88 23.64 -29.36 -22.44
C ARG A 88 22.27 -28.73 -22.16
N LEU A 89 21.19 -29.33 -22.66
CA LEU A 89 19.82 -28.88 -22.39
C LEU A 89 19.44 -29.03 -20.92
N SER A 90 19.87 -30.12 -20.28
CA SER A 90 19.68 -30.32 -18.84
C SER A 90 20.35 -29.20 -18.04
N GLY A 91 21.62 -28.88 -18.35
CA GLY A 91 22.37 -27.79 -17.73
C GLY A 91 21.70 -26.43 -17.93
N PHE A 92 21.20 -26.17 -19.15
CA PHE A 92 20.44 -24.96 -19.47
C PHE A 92 19.20 -24.79 -18.56
N HIS A 93 18.36 -25.83 -18.47
CA HIS A 93 17.13 -25.77 -17.69
C HIS A 93 17.39 -25.63 -16.18
N SER A 94 18.46 -26.24 -15.67
CA SER A 94 18.91 -26.08 -14.29
C SER A 94 19.34 -24.63 -14.01
N GLU A 95 20.15 -24.04 -14.90
CA GLU A 95 20.62 -22.66 -14.75
C GLU A 95 19.49 -21.64 -14.90
N LEU A 96 18.54 -21.87 -15.83
CA LEU A 96 17.33 -21.06 -15.97
C LEU A 96 16.52 -21.06 -14.67
N ALA A 97 16.27 -22.23 -14.09
CA ALA A 97 15.57 -22.37 -12.81
C ALA A 97 16.26 -21.58 -11.69
N LYS A 98 17.59 -21.70 -11.59
CA LYS A 98 18.38 -20.94 -10.62
C LYS A 98 18.27 -19.42 -10.82
N LYS A 99 18.42 -18.95 -12.07
CA LYS A 99 18.31 -17.52 -12.40
C LYS A 99 16.92 -16.95 -12.12
N LEU A 100 15.86 -17.69 -12.42
CA LEU A 100 14.49 -17.27 -12.10
C LEU A 100 14.28 -17.12 -10.59
N ILE A 101 14.86 -18.00 -9.77
CA ILE A 101 14.78 -17.83 -8.31
C ILE A 101 15.57 -16.59 -7.86
N THR A 102 16.85 -16.50 -8.22
CA THR A 102 17.75 -15.48 -7.66
C THR A 102 17.54 -14.10 -8.23
N GLN A 103 17.17 -13.98 -9.51
CA GLN A 103 17.06 -12.70 -10.21
C GLN A 103 15.63 -12.20 -10.36
N VAL A 104 14.62 -13.04 -10.09
CA VAL A 104 13.20 -12.67 -10.22
C VAL A 104 12.47 -12.89 -8.90
N CYS A 105 12.39 -14.13 -8.42
CA CYS A 105 11.59 -14.44 -7.23
C CYS A 105 12.09 -13.75 -5.95
N ASN A 106 13.41 -13.74 -5.72
CA ASN A 106 13.98 -13.14 -4.50
C ASN A 106 13.80 -11.61 -4.46
N PRO A 107 14.18 -10.84 -5.49
CA PRO A 107 13.94 -9.39 -5.51
C PRO A 107 12.46 -9.03 -5.34
N LEU A 108 11.56 -9.75 -6.02
CA LEU A 108 10.12 -9.54 -5.86
C LEU A 108 9.63 -9.82 -4.44
N ARG A 109 10.24 -10.76 -3.73
CA ARG A 109 9.90 -11.04 -2.33
C ARG A 109 10.38 -9.93 -1.42
N ASP A 110 11.57 -9.39 -1.65
CA ASP A 110 12.13 -8.30 -0.86
C ASP A 110 11.26 -7.04 -0.99
N ILE A 111 10.83 -6.68 -2.21
CA ILE A 111 9.93 -5.52 -2.41
C ILE A 111 8.54 -5.77 -1.82
N ILE A 112 8.01 -7.01 -1.88
CA ILE A 112 6.75 -7.35 -1.19
C ILE A 112 6.87 -7.07 0.31
N MET A 113 7.98 -7.46 0.95
CA MET A 113 8.17 -7.24 2.38
C MET A 113 8.21 -5.74 2.73
N LEU A 114 8.89 -4.93 1.90
CA LEU A 114 8.91 -3.47 2.10
C LEU A 114 7.50 -2.87 1.99
N MET A 115 6.74 -3.27 0.98
CA MET A 115 5.37 -2.80 0.78
C MET A 115 4.41 -3.26 1.88
N GLU A 116 4.56 -4.50 2.37
CA GLU A 116 3.78 -5.01 3.50
C GLU A 116 4.11 -4.24 4.79
N GLY A 117 5.37 -3.84 4.98
CA GLY A 117 5.79 -2.96 6.08
C GLY A 117 5.13 -1.58 6.03
N GLU A 118 5.15 -0.92 4.86
CA GLU A 118 4.46 0.37 4.71
C GLU A 118 2.94 0.26 4.84
N LEU A 119 2.35 -0.86 4.39
CA LEU A 119 0.91 -1.09 4.54
C LEU A 119 0.53 -1.25 6.02
N ALA A 120 1.34 -1.96 6.80
CA ALA A 120 1.13 -2.10 8.23
C ALA A 120 1.28 -0.75 8.95
N ALA A 121 2.32 0.03 8.62
CA ALA A 121 2.54 1.34 9.21
C ALA A 121 1.40 2.33 8.88
N LEU A 122 0.87 2.26 7.66
CA LEU A 122 -0.29 3.05 7.24
C LEU A 122 -1.54 2.71 8.08
N ASP A 123 -1.69 1.44 8.48
CA ASP A 123 -2.85 0.95 9.25
C ASP A 123 -2.72 1.21 10.77
N GLU A 124 -1.50 1.22 11.32
CA GLU A 124 -1.25 1.55 12.74
C GLU A 124 -1.46 3.04 13.06
N GLU A 125 -1.21 3.92 12.10
CA GLU A 125 -1.41 5.38 12.24
C GLU A 125 -2.85 5.79 11.92
N SER A 126 -3.84 5.17 12.57
CA SER A 126 -5.27 5.49 12.42
C SER A 126 -5.57 6.94 12.84
N ILE A 127 -5.42 7.86 11.89
CA ILE A 127 -5.90 9.24 12.03
C ILE A 127 -7.43 9.28 12.17
N ASN A 128 -8.13 8.26 11.70
CA ASN A 128 -9.58 8.19 11.80
C ASN A 128 -10.05 8.31 13.24
N ASP A 129 -9.31 7.71 14.18
CA ASP A 129 -9.63 7.84 15.61
C ASP A 129 -9.37 9.26 16.12
N LYS A 130 -8.24 9.87 15.72
CA LYS A 130 -7.90 11.27 16.09
C LYS A 130 -8.89 12.28 15.50
N ILE A 131 -9.28 12.11 14.24
CA ILE A 131 -10.30 12.93 13.56
C ILE A 131 -11.66 12.74 14.23
N SER A 132 -12.04 11.50 14.57
CA SER A 132 -13.31 11.24 15.27
C SER A 132 -13.37 12.00 16.59
N VAL A 133 -12.32 11.92 17.42
CA VAL A 133 -12.25 12.65 18.69
C VAL A 133 -12.33 14.17 18.48
N MET A 134 -11.70 14.71 17.43
CA MET A 134 -11.79 16.15 17.12
C MET A 134 -13.20 16.56 16.68
N LYS A 135 -13.88 15.73 15.88
CA LYS A 135 -15.28 15.95 15.48
C LYS A 135 -16.20 15.97 16.69
N ASP A 136 -16.04 15.02 17.60
CA ASP A 136 -16.86 14.93 18.81
C ASP A 136 -16.67 16.17 19.71
N LYS A 137 -15.42 16.65 19.84
CA LYS A 137 -15.13 17.90 20.55
C LYS A 137 -15.82 19.10 19.93
N ILE A 138 -15.77 19.26 18.61
CA ILE A 138 -16.43 20.37 17.90
C ILE A 138 -17.95 20.26 18.01
N ALA A 139 -18.51 19.07 17.83
CA ALA A 139 -19.95 18.82 17.95
C ALA A 139 -20.48 19.15 19.35
N THR A 140 -19.79 18.70 20.39
CA THR A 140 -20.13 18.98 21.79
C THR A 140 -20.14 20.49 22.07
N ARG A 141 -19.15 21.22 21.54
CA ARG A 141 -19.04 22.66 21.75
C ARG A 141 -20.08 23.45 20.97
N ARG A 142 -20.41 23.00 19.76
CA ARG A 142 -21.52 23.55 18.98
C ARG A 142 -22.84 23.40 19.73
N GLN A 143 -23.11 22.22 20.28
CA GLN A 143 -24.32 21.97 21.07
C GLN A 143 -24.40 22.92 22.28
N ALA A 144 -23.29 23.19 22.96
CA ALA A 144 -23.25 24.16 24.05
C ALA A 144 -23.59 25.59 23.58
N CYS A 145 -23.09 26.01 22.42
CA CYS A 145 -23.45 27.29 21.79
C CYS A 145 -24.95 27.37 21.45
N ASP A 146 -25.51 26.30 20.87
CA ASP A 146 -26.93 26.24 20.49
C ASP A 146 -27.84 26.31 21.72
N VAL A 147 -27.48 25.65 22.81
CA VAL A 147 -28.19 25.75 24.11
C VAL A 147 -28.11 27.17 24.65
N ALA A 148 -26.92 27.78 24.70
CA ALA A 148 -26.74 29.14 25.18
C ALA A 148 -27.57 30.14 24.35
N LEU A 149 -27.54 30.02 23.02
CA LEU A 149 -28.32 30.87 22.11
C LEU A 149 -29.83 30.72 22.36
N THR A 150 -30.29 29.50 22.63
CA THR A 150 -31.69 29.21 22.93
C THR A 150 -32.14 29.92 24.21
N THR A 151 -31.30 29.95 25.25
CA THR A 151 -31.63 30.65 26.52
C THR A 151 -31.77 32.17 26.39
N VAL A 152 -31.09 32.76 25.41
CA VAL A 152 -31.22 34.19 25.06
C VAL A 152 -32.46 34.42 24.20
N LYS A 153 -32.71 33.56 23.19
CA LYS A 153 -33.90 33.66 22.33
C LYS A 153 -35.21 33.49 23.09
N SER A 154 -35.22 32.65 24.12
CA SER A 154 -36.39 32.46 24.99
C SER A 154 -36.55 33.55 26.06
N PHE A 155 -35.68 34.55 26.09
CA PHE A 155 -35.75 35.63 27.08
C PHE A 155 -36.89 36.60 26.75
N VAL A 156 -37.83 36.76 27.68
CA VAL A 156 -38.98 37.67 27.51
C VAL A 156 -38.61 39.08 28.00
N PRO A 157 -38.75 40.13 27.16
CA PRO A 157 -38.53 41.51 27.57
C PRO A 157 -39.45 41.96 28.72
N TYR A 158 -38.97 42.87 29.58
CA TYR A 158 -39.78 43.43 30.65
C TYR A 158 -40.91 44.32 30.08
N LYS A 159 -42.16 44.07 30.48
CA LYS A 159 -43.36 44.83 30.06
C LYS A 159 -44.02 45.63 31.18
N GLY A 160 -43.44 45.67 32.38
CA GLY A 160 -44.00 46.39 33.53
C GLY A 160 -43.51 47.84 33.64
N THR A 161 -43.91 48.51 34.72
CA THR A 161 -43.62 49.94 34.94
C THR A 161 -42.51 50.22 35.96
N SER A 162 -42.02 49.22 36.69
CA SER A 162 -40.99 49.41 37.73
C SER A 162 -39.60 49.61 37.12
N PRO A 163 -38.94 50.76 37.38
CA PRO A 163 -37.58 51.01 36.86
C PRO A 163 -36.55 50.01 37.39
N ILE A 164 -36.64 49.63 38.67
CA ILE A 164 -35.71 48.67 39.30
C ILE A 164 -35.86 47.27 38.70
N ALA A 165 -37.10 46.84 38.42
CA ALA A 165 -37.36 45.55 37.80
C ALA A 165 -36.91 45.51 36.33
N LYS A 166 -37.00 46.64 35.61
CA LYS A 166 -36.48 46.79 34.25
C LYS A 166 -34.96 46.62 34.23
N ILE A 167 -34.22 47.33 35.11
CA ILE A 167 -32.76 47.24 35.21
C ILE A 167 -32.30 45.81 35.50
N ARG A 168 -32.90 45.13 36.50
CA ARG A 168 -32.54 43.74 36.83
C ARG A 168 -32.75 42.77 35.66
N ARG A 169 -33.81 42.98 34.86
CA ARG A 169 -34.08 42.19 33.65
C ARG A 169 -33.05 42.44 32.55
N GLU A 170 -32.66 43.69 32.32
CA GLU A 170 -31.63 44.06 31.35
C GLU A 170 -30.25 43.49 31.75
N GLU A 171 -29.90 43.54 33.04
CA GLU A 171 -28.68 42.91 33.57
C GLU A 171 -28.68 41.39 33.42
N GLU A 172 -29.83 40.73 33.58
CA GLU A 172 -29.96 39.29 33.36
C GLU A 172 -29.82 38.93 31.88
N PHE A 173 -30.42 39.72 30.98
CA PHE A 173 -30.21 39.56 29.53
C PHE A 173 -28.73 39.74 29.16
N GLY A 174 -28.08 40.78 29.67
CA GLY A 174 -26.66 41.03 29.45
C GLY A 174 -25.76 39.90 29.97
N ARG A 175 -26.09 39.31 31.12
CA ARG A 175 -25.38 38.12 31.63
C ARG A 175 -25.52 36.91 30.70
N ARG A 176 -26.73 36.64 30.19
CA ARG A 176 -26.95 35.53 29.24
C ARG A 176 -26.26 35.77 27.90
N LEU A 177 -26.25 37.01 27.41
CA LEU A 177 -25.53 37.38 26.19
C LEU A 177 -24.02 37.15 26.33
N LYS A 178 -23.41 37.51 27.47
CA LYS A 178 -22.00 37.22 27.76
C LYS A 178 -21.67 35.73 27.72
N VAL A 179 -22.56 34.87 28.25
CA VAL A 179 -22.38 33.42 28.18
C VAL A 179 -22.37 32.93 26.74
N VAL A 180 -23.25 33.46 25.88
CA VAL A 180 -23.26 33.13 24.45
C VAL A 180 -21.95 33.53 23.78
N GLU A 181 -21.49 34.77 24.00
CA GLU A 181 -20.22 35.25 23.45
C GLU A 181 -19.02 34.42 23.90
N GLU A 182 -19.01 33.96 25.15
CA GLU A 182 -17.96 33.08 25.68
C GLU A 182 -18.02 31.67 25.08
N CYS A 183 -19.23 31.11 24.92
CA CYS A 183 -19.43 29.83 24.23
C CYS A 183 -18.92 29.91 22.78
N TYR A 184 -19.24 30.97 22.04
CA TYR A 184 -18.76 31.15 20.66
C TYR A 184 -17.24 31.33 20.60
N ARG A 185 -16.64 32.15 21.46
CA ARG A 185 -15.17 32.30 21.53
C ARG A 185 -14.48 30.96 21.81
N ASN A 186 -15.01 30.18 22.74
CA ASN A 186 -14.47 28.85 23.06
C ASN A 186 -14.64 27.86 21.90
N TYR A 187 -15.77 27.92 21.19
CA TYR A 187 -16.00 27.11 20.00
C TYR A 187 -15.00 27.46 18.88
N GLU A 188 -14.81 28.73 18.58
CA GLU A 188 -13.84 29.19 17.56
C GLU A 188 -12.41 28.78 17.91
N ALA A 189 -12.02 28.93 19.18
CA ALA A 189 -10.70 28.51 19.65
C ALA A 189 -10.47 26.99 19.45
N ILE A 190 -11.49 26.17 19.73
CA ILE A 190 -11.41 24.71 19.55
C ILE A 190 -11.36 24.34 18.07
N VAL A 191 -12.18 24.97 17.22
CA VAL A 191 -12.13 24.74 15.76
C VAL A 191 -10.75 25.12 15.21
N SER A 192 -10.21 26.27 15.61
CA SER A 192 -8.87 26.72 15.21
C SER A 192 -7.79 25.73 15.64
N SER A 193 -7.83 25.26 16.89
CA SER A 193 -6.90 24.25 17.42
C SER A 193 -7.00 22.90 16.69
N CYS A 194 -8.22 22.45 16.37
CA CYS A 194 -8.43 21.21 15.61
C CYS A 194 -7.89 21.35 14.18
N ASN A 195 -8.14 22.48 13.51
CA ASN A 195 -7.61 22.75 12.17
C ASN A 195 -6.07 22.75 12.16
N ALA A 196 -5.43 23.38 13.16
CA ALA A 196 -3.98 23.35 13.29
C ALA A 196 -3.43 21.93 13.52
N THR A 197 -4.14 21.12 14.31
CA THR A 197 -3.76 19.72 14.57
C THR A 197 -3.84 18.88 13.30
N VAL A 198 -4.91 19.04 12.50
CA VAL A 198 -5.04 18.34 11.22
C VAL A 198 -3.95 18.77 10.25
N ALA A 199 -3.72 20.08 10.10
CA ALA A 199 -2.68 20.59 9.21
C ALA A 199 -1.30 20.03 9.58
N SER A 200 -0.97 20.02 10.88
CA SER A 200 0.26 19.43 11.38
C SER A 200 0.34 17.93 11.10
N PHE A 201 -0.76 17.19 11.26
CA PHE A 201 -0.75 15.76 10.91
C PHE A 201 -0.53 15.52 9.41
N MET A 202 -1.21 16.28 8.54
CA MET A 202 -1.04 16.17 7.09
C MET A 202 0.43 16.34 6.72
N GLU A 203 1.05 17.41 7.22
CA GLU A 203 2.42 17.80 6.89
C GLU A 203 3.47 16.84 7.48
N ASN A 204 3.29 16.40 8.72
CA ASN A 204 4.33 15.69 9.47
C ASN A 204 4.15 14.17 9.49
N VAL A 205 2.97 13.66 9.13
CA VAL A 205 2.66 12.22 9.17
C VAL A 205 2.17 11.73 7.82
N GLN A 206 1.05 12.26 7.31
CA GLN A 206 0.43 11.72 6.10
C GLN A 206 1.28 11.92 4.84
N ASP A 207 1.73 13.14 4.57
CA ASP A 207 2.48 13.46 3.35
C ASP A 207 3.87 12.80 3.33
N PRO A 208 4.64 12.73 4.44
CA PRO A 208 5.83 11.90 4.51
C PRO A 208 5.56 10.41 4.27
N ARG A 209 4.48 9.86 4.84
CA ARG A 209 4.10 8.46 4.63
C ARG A 209 3.75 8.17 3.17
N LEU A 210 2.98 9.05 2.54
CA LEU A 210 2.64 8.90 1.12
C LEU A 210 3.87 8.98 0.23
N ARG A 211 4.83 9.86 0.54
CA ARG A 211 6.11 9.91 -0.17
C ARG A 211 6.90 8.60 -0.03
N ALA A 212 6.95 8.02 1.16
CA ALA A 212 7.59 6.71 1.35
C ALA A 212 6.90 5.60 0.52
N ILE A 213 5.56 5.62 0.46
CA ILE A 213 4.79 4.69 -0.38
C ILE A 213 5.11 4.89 -1.87
N GLU A 214 5.18 6.14 -2.34
CA GLU A 214 5.53 6.48 -3.71
C GLU A 214 6.96 6.03 -4.06
N GLU A 215 7.92 6.21 -3.16
CA GLU A 215 9.30 5.74 -3.34
C GLU A 215 9.38 4.22 -3.47
N VAL A 216 8.68 3.48 -2.60
CA VAL A 216 8.62 2.01 -2.67
C VAL A 216 7.93 1.55 -3.96
N GLU A 217 6.86 2.23 -4.38
CA GLU A 217 6.15 1.93 -5.62
C GLU A 217 7.02 2.20 -6.86
N LEU A 218 7.80 3.28 -6.87
CA LEU A 218 8.79 3.56 -7.92
C LEU A 218 9.86 2.48 -7.97
N CYS A 219 10.40 2.07 -6.82
CA CYS A 219 11.34 0.95 -6.75
C CYS A 219 10.72 -0.34 -7.31
N ARG A 220 9.46 -0.63 -6.99
CA ARG A 220 8.73 -1.80 -7.53
C ARG A 220 8.61 -1.73 -9.05
N GLN A 221 8.23 -0.57 -9.60
CA GLN A 221 8.09 -0.39 -11.05
C GLN A 221 9.42 -0.57 -11.78
N GLN A 222 10.49 0.03 -11.27
CA GLN A 222 11.83 -0.13 -11.83
C GLN A 222 12.28 -1.60 -11.77
N MET A 223 12.08 -2.26 -10.64
CA MET A 223 12.42 -3.68 -10.48
C MET A 223 11.67 -4.57 -11.48
N ILE A 224 10.38 -4.31 -11.73
CA ILE A 224 9.60 -5.06 -12.72
C ILE A 224 10.13 -4.82 -14.13
N SER A 225 10.53 -3.59 -14.45
CA SER A 225 11.17 -3.28 -15.74
C SER A 225 12.48 -4.06 -15.91
N ASP A 226 13.34 -4.03 -14.90
CA ASP A 226 14.61 -4.77 -14.90
C ASP A 226 14.41 -6.28 -15.01
N ILE A 227 13.41 -6.83 -14.31
CA ILE A 227 13.04 -8.25 -14.40
C ILE A 227 12.57 -8.60 -15.80
N SER A 228 11.74 -7.75 -16.41
CA SER A 228 11.22 -7.97 -17.77
C SER A 228 12.36 -8.06 -18.79
N ASN A 229 13.31 -7.12 -18.72
CA ASN A 229 14.51 -7.13 -19.56
C ASN A 229 15.36 -8.39 -19.34
N ARG A 230 15.52 -8.83 -18.09
CA ARG A 230 16.28 -10.06 -17.79
C ARG A 230 15.58 -11.30 -18.33
N LEU A 231 14.25 -11.39 -18.21
CA LEU A 231 13.48 -12.51 -18.75
C LEU A 231 13.60 -12.60 -20.28
N GLU A 232 13.61 -11.47 -20.97
CA GLU A 232 13.83 -11.41 -22.42
C GLU A 232 15.21 -11.97 -22.80
N VAL A 233 16.28 -11.50 -22.13
CA VAL A 233 17.63 -12.02 -22.33
C VAL A 233 17.70 -13.53 -22.02
N MET A 234 17.01 -13.99 -20.98
CA MET A 234 16.95 -15.44 -20.67
C MET A 234 16.27 -16.25 -21.77
N GLY A 235 15.23 -15.71 -22.42
CA GLY A 235 14.59 -16.34 -23.58
C GLY A 235 15.53 -16.51 -24.77
N HIS A 236 16.47 -15.57 -24.96
CA HIS A 236 17.48 -15.63 -26.03
C HIS A 236 18.69 -16.54 -25.74
N MET A 237 18.78 -17.18 -24.57
CA MET A 237 19.87 -18.10 -24.26
C MET A 237 19.72 -19.49 -24.90
N LEU A 238 18.50 -19.89 -25.29
CA LEU A 238 18.21 -21.21 -25.87
C LEU A 238 18.91 -21.48 -27.22
N PRO A 239 18.93 -20.53 -28.18
CA PRO A 239 19.59 -20.71 -29.48
C PRO A 239 21.13 -20.84 -29.42
N ASN A 240 21.77 -20.32 -28.38
CA ASN A 240 23.23 -20.37 -28.23
C ASN A 240 23.71 -21.63 -27.46
N THR A 241 22.78 -22.42 -26.92
CA THR A 241 23.08 -23.58 -26.07
C THR A 241 22.99 -24.90 -26.83
N ILE A 242 22.41 -24.91 -28.04
CA ILE A 242 22.32 -26.07 -28.95
C ILE A 242 23.38 -25.89 -30.04
#